data_AF-A0A7L2P9M3-F1
#
_entry.id   AF-A0A7L2P9M3-F1
#
_cell.length_a   1.000
_cell.length_b   1.000
_cell.length_c   1.000
_cell.angle_alpha   90.00
_cell.angle_beta   90.00
_cell.angle_gamma   90.00
#
_symmetry.space_group_name_H-M   'P 1'
#
loop_
_entity.id
_entity.type
_entity.pdbx_description
1 polymer ?
#
loop_
_entity_poly.entity_id
_entity_poly.type
_entity_poly.pdbx_seq_one_letter_code
_entity_poly.pdbx_strand_id
1 'polypeptide(L)'
;LLQEEVAKNLLAEFNLGCDAHQTEHVYRVYVATFLGFGGNAARARYEQSLLSSSLLRNRLLGRQDGLSPEFPIPDPCLPRDARDELQQPGLRLHLRGTGDFQQCRELLQPLLNRTNETQSSLNGVFQPPLQFHNSEFYGFSEFYYCTEDVLRMGGDYSAARFTKAAQDYCATRWSVLRERFERGLYAPHADLHRLKFQCFKSAWMFEVFHRGFSFPESYGSLRTALQVYDKEVQWTLGAILYRTRFLPLR
;
A
#
# COMPACT_ATOMS: atom_id res chain seq x y z
N LEU A 1 -19.70 -22.31 8.89
CA LEU A 1 -18.85 -23.02 9.85
C LEU A 1 -17.40 -22.47 9.86
N LEU A 2 -16.47 -22.90 8.99
CA LEU A 2 -15.09 -22.38 9.01
C LEU A 2 -14.96 -20.86 8.78
N GLN A 3 -15.70 -20.32 7.80
CA GLN A 3 -15.67 -18.88 7.48
C GLN A 3 -16.30 -18.01 8.59
N GLU A 4 -17.29 -18.54 9.32
CA GLU A 4 -17.89 -17.85 10.49
C GLU A 4 -16.94 -17.84 11.69
N GLU A 5 -16.17 -18.90 11.89
CA GLU A 5 -15.19 -18.99 12.98
C GLU A 5 -13.98 -18.08 12.73
N VAL A 6 -13.53 -18.00 11.47
CA VAL A 6 -12.53 -17.01 11.03
C VAL A 6 -13.08 -15.59 11.16
N ALA A 7 -14.33 -15.34 10.77
CA ALA A 7 -14.97 -14.04 10.92
C ALA A 7 -15.07 -13.59 12.39
N LYS A 8 -15.40 -14.51 13.31
CA LYS A 8 -15.46 -14.22 14.76
C LYS A 8 -14.12 -13.74 15.31
N ASN A 9 -13.00 -14.29 14.86
CA ASN A 9 -11.67 -13.88 15.32
C ASN A 9 -11.24 -12.50 14.78
N LEU A 10 -11.96 -11.96 13.79
CA LEU A 10 -11.68 -10.66 13.16
C LEU A 10 -12.70 -9.59 13.57
N LEU A 11 -13.66 -9.93 14.43
CA LEU A 11 -14.70 -9.02 14.91
C LEU A 11 -14.56 -8.79 16.41
N ALA A 12 -14.51 -7.52 16.80
CA ALA A 12 -14.58 -7.10 18.19
C ALA A 12 -15.94 -6.42 18.45
N GLU A 13 -16.68 -6.92 19.42
CA GLU A 13 -17.91 -6.30 19.92
C GLU A 13 -17.66 -5.74 21.32
N PHE A 14 -17.95 -4.44 21.51
CA PHE A 14 -17.71 -3.77 22.78
C PHE A 14 -18.64 -2.58 22.99
N ASN A 15 -18.88 -2.23 24.26
CA ASN A 15 -19.64 -1.04 24.65
C ASN A 15 -18.68 0.00 25.25
N LEU A 16 -18.68 1.23 24.72
CA LEU A 16 -17.91 2.37 25.27
C LEU A 16 -18.69 3.17 26.32
N GLY A 17 -19.98 2.89 26.49
CA GLY A 17 -20.83 3.50 27.50
C GLY A 17 -20.50 3.04 28.91
N CYS A 18 -20.92 3.84 29.88
CA CYS A 18 -20.78 3.53 31.29
C CYS A 18 -21.89 2.58 31.79
N ASP A 19 -23.10 2.64 31.23
CA ASP A 19 -24.17 1.69 31.51
C ASP A 19 -24.14 0.51 30.51
N ALA A 20 -24.05 -0.72 31.03
CA ALA A 20 -24.00 -1.93 30.23
C ALA A 20 -25.34 -2.27 29.56
N HIS A 21 -26.46 -1.74 30.04
CA HIS A 21 -27.79 -2.00 29.47
C HIS A 21 -28.13 -1.06 28.30
N GLN A 22 -27.40 0.05 28.16
CA GLN A 22 -27.56 0.98 27.04
C GLN A 22 -26.78 0.50 25.82
N THR A 23 -27.39 0.63 24.64
CA THR A 23 -26.83 0.17 23.37
C THR A 23 -26.29 1.29 22.48
N GLU A 24 -26.41 2.55 22.91
CA GLU A 24 -26.00 3.73 22.13
C GLU A 24 -24.51 3.74 21.75
N HIS A 25 -23.66 3.17 22.62
CA HIS A 25 -22.22 3.09 22.43
C HIS A 25 -21.73 1.66 22.22
N VAL A 26 -22.59 0.78 21.71
CA VAL A 26 -22.22 -0.58 21.30
C VAL A 26 -21.71 -0.55 19.86
N TYR A 27 -20.48 -1.00 19.68
CA TYR A 27 -19.82 -1.05 18.38
C TYR A 27 -19.41 -2.48 18.04
N ARG A 28 -19.52 -2.82 16.76
CA ARG A 28 -18.93 -4.02 16.18
C ARG A 28 -17.89 -3.61 15.15
N VAL A 29 -16.63 -3.88 15.44
CA VAL A 29 -15.48 -3.42 14.64
C VAL A 29 -14.77 -4.62 14.03
N TYR A 30 -14.57 -4.56 12.72
CA TYR A 30 -13.72 -5.51 12.00
C TYR A 30 -12.26 -5.06 12.04
N VAL A 31 -11.36 -5.99 12.39
CA VAL A 31 -9.92 -5.76 12.48
C VAL A 31 -9.18 -6.89 11.77
N ALA A 32 -8.33 -6.53 10.81
CA ALA A 32 -7.46 -7.47 10.13
C ALA A 32 -6.06 -6.89 9.94
N THR A 33 -5.04 -7.75 10.09
CA THR A 33 -3.63 -7.41 9.88
C THR A 33 -3.05 -8.33 8.81
N PHE A 34 -2.41 -7.75 7.80
CA PHE A 34 -1.84 -8.47 6.66
C PHE A 34 -0.32 -8.41 6.69
N LEU A 35 0.31 -9.33 7.42
CA LEU A 35 1.77 -9.39 7.51
C LEU A 35 2.39 -9.68 6.15
N GLY A 36 3.40 -8.89 5.75
CA GLY A 36 4.06 -9.03 4.44
C GLY A 36 3.37 -8.29 3.29
N PHE A 37 2.30 -7.52 3.56
CA PHE A 37 1.58 -6.70 2.58
C PHE A 37 1.85 -5.20 2.71
N GLY A 38 2.74 -4.77 3.61
CA GLY A 38 3.23 -3.39 3.62
C GLY A 38 4.12 -3.10 2.40
N GLY A 39 4.22 -1.84 1.99
CA GLY A 39 4.91 -1.46 0.73
C GLY A 39 6.34 -2.00 0.59
N ASN A 40 7.16 -1.93 1.65
CA ASN A 40 8.53 -2.46 1.61
C ASN A 40 8.56 -4.00 1.54
N ALA A 41 7.68 -4.68 2.27
CA ALA A 41 7.60 -6.14 2.25
C ALA A 41 7.10 -6.66 0.89
N ALA A 42 6.14 -5.96 0.29
CA ALA A 42 5.68 -6.23 -1.07
C ALA A 42 6.80 -6.03 -2.10
N ARG A 43 7.62 -4.98 -1.95
CA ARG A 43 8.79 -4.76 -2.83
C ARG A 43 9.79 -5.91 -2.73
N ALA A 44 10.12 -6.36 -1.53
CA ALA A 44 11.02 -7.50 -1.34
C ALA A 44 10.49 -8.79 -2.01
N ARG A 45 9.19 -9.07 -1.90
CA ARG A 45 8.54 -10.21 -2.57
C ARG A 45 8.54 -10.08 -4.09
N TYR A 46 8.32 -8.86 -4.60
CA TYR A 46 8.42 -8.55 -6.03
C TYR A 46 9.84 -8.80 -6.55
N GLU A 47 10.86 -8.33 -5.84
CA GLU A 47 12.27 -8.53 -6.21
C GLU A 47 12.67 -10.02 -6.20
N GLN A 48 12.19 -10.80 -5.24
CA GLN A 48 12.35 -12.27 -5.25
C GLN A 48 11.70 -12.93 -6.48
N SER A 49 10.53 -12.45 -6.90
CA SER A 49 9.86 -12.93 -8.12
C SER A 49 10.66 -12.58 -9.39
N LEU A 50 11.21 -11.36 -9.47
CA LEU A 50 12.11 -10.95 -10.55
C LEU A 50 13.37 -11.82 -10.61
N LEU A 51 14.03 -12.05 -9.46
CA LEU A 51 15.20 -12.93 -9.36
C LEU A 51 14.89 -14.33 -9.89
N SER A 52 13.80 -14.93 -9.41
CA SER A 52 13.43 -16.31 -9.74
C SER A 52 13.09 -16.46 -11.23
N SER A 53 12.32 -15.52 -11.78
CA SER A 53 11.93 -15.52 -13.21
C SER A 53 13.12 -15.26 -14.13
N SER A 54 14.03 -14.36 -13.76
CA SER A 54 15.24 -14.08 -14.52
C SER A 54 16.17 -15.30 -14.58
N LEU A 55 16.39 -15.98 -13.46
CA LEU A 55 17.22 -17.18 -13.41
C LEU A 55 16.64 -18.31 -14.27
N LEU A 56 15.33 -18.53 -14.19
CA LEU A 56 14.66 -19.53 -15.02
C LEU A 56 14.78 -19.20 -16.51
N ARG A 57 14.57 -17.93 -16.89
CA ARG A 57 14.65 -17.49 -18.29
C ARG A 57 16.06 -17.59 -18.85
N ASN A 58 17.07 -17.16 -18.08
CA ASN A 58 18.48 -17.25 -18.50
C ASN A 58 18.89 -18.71 -18.71
N ARG A 59 18.44 -19.63 -17.85
CA ARG A 59 18.69 -21.07 -17.99
C ARG A 59 18.01 -21.69 -19.21
N LEU A 60 16.74 -21.34 -19.46
CA LEU A 60 15.94 -21.96 -20.53
C LEU A 60 16.23 -21.40 -21.92
N LEU A 61 16.50 -20.09 -22.03
CA LEU A 61 16.66 -19.39 -23.30
C LEU A 61 18.12 -19.05 -23.64
N GLY A 62 19.07 -19.43 -22.78
CA GLY A 62 20.49 -19.05 -22.95
C GLY A 62 20.72 -17.54 -22.90
N ARG A 63 19.82 -16.79 -22.26
CA ARG A 63 19.92 -15.33 -22.10
C ARG A 63 20.80 -14.96 -20.91
N GLN A 64 21.23 -13.71 -20.88
CA GLN A 64 22.02 -13.12 -19.79
C GLN A 64 21.33 -11.86 -19.23
N ASP A 65 19.99 -11.84 -19.25
CA ASP A 65 19.20 -10.70 -18.79
C ASP A 65 19.56 -10.40 -17.33
N GLY A 66 19.91 -9.15 -17.03
CA GLY A 66 20.26 -8.65 -15.70
C GLY A 66 21.67 -8.96 -15.23
N LEU A 67 22.45 -9.79 -15.92
CA LEU A 67 23.80 -10.18 -15.44
C LEU A 67 24.87 -9.11 -15.66
N SER A 68 24.60 -8.11 -16.51
CA SER A 68 25.48 -6.95 -16.67
C SER A 68 24.68 -5.65 -16.77
N PRO A 69 25.31 -4.49 -16.46
CA PRO A 69 24.68 -3.17 -16.59
C PRO A 69 24.25 -2.81 -18.02
N GLU A 70 24.86 -3.43 -19.04
CA GLU A 70 24.56 -3.21 -20.45
C GLU A 70 23.25 -3.92 -20.87
N PHE A 71 22.89 -5.01 -20.18
CA PHE A 71 21.67 -5.79 -20.43
C PHE A 71 20.81 -5.92 -19.17
N PRO A 72 20.34 -4.80 -18.58
CA PRO A 72 19.57 -4.84 -17.34
C PRO A 72 18.16 -5.39 -17.55
N ILE A 73 17.55 -5.92 -16.49
CA ILE A 73 16.14 -6.31 -16.50
C ILE A 73 15.28 -5.03 -16.47
N PRO A 74 14.35 -4.85 -17.42
CA PRO A 74 13.41 -3.74 -17.38
C PRO A 74 12.42 -3.91 -16.22
N ASP A 75 12.33 -2.91 -15.34
CA ASP A 75 11.41 -2.86 -14.20
C ASP A 75 10.41 -1.70 -14.39
N PRO A 76 9.12 -1.95 -14.67
CA PRO A 76 8.12 -0.89 -14.80
C PRO A 76 7.76 -0.19 -13.49
N CYS A 77 8.06 -0.81 -12.36
CA CYS A 77 7.80 -0.27 -11.04
C CYS A 77 8.91 0.67 -10.52
N LEU A 78 9.99 0.87 -11.29
CA LEU A 78 11.00 1.89 -11.05
C LEU A 78 10.79 3.10 -11.96
N PRO A 79 11.13 4.32 -11.50
CA PRO A 79 11.08 5.52 -12.34
C PRO A 79 11.90 5.34 -13.61
N ARG A 80 11.47 5.98 -14.69
CA ARG A 80 12.13 5.85 -16.00
C ARG A 80 13.63 6.12 -15.90
N ASP A 81 14.43 5.23 -16.47
CA ASP A 81 15.90 5.26 -16.49
C ASP A 81 16.59 5.14 -15.10
N ALA A 82 15.84 4.94 -14.01
CA ALA A 82 16.43 4.66 -12.71
C ALA A 82 17.19 3.33 -12.75
N ARG A 83 18.38 3.30 -12.14
CA ARG A 83 19.18 2.08 -12.01
C ARG A 83 18.98 1.48 -10.62
N ASP A 84 18.89 0.18 -10.57
CA ASP A 84 18.85 -0.56 -9.31
C ASP A 84 19.60 -1.87 -9.42
N GLU A 85 19.93 -2.45 -8.27
CA GLU A 85 20.64 -3.73 -8.21
C GLU A 85 20.00 -4.64 -7.16
N LEU A 86 19.71 -5.88 -7.55
CA LEU A 86 19.30 -6.92 -6.63
C LEU A 86 20.52 -7.75 -6.25
N GLN A 87 20.81 -7.80 -4.94
CA GLN A 87 21.96 -8.53 -4.41
C GLN A 87 21.48 -9.76 -3.62
N GLN A 88 21.94 -10.93 -4.02
CA GLN A 88 21.82 -12.20 -3.30
C GLN A 88 23.23 -12.81 -3.16
N PRO A 89 23.47 -13.71 -2.19
CA PRO A 89 24.76 -14.39 -2.09
C PRO A 89 25.15 -15.05 -3.41
N GLY A 90 26.23 -14.57 -4.04
CA GLY A 90 26.75 -15.09 -5.32
C GLY A 90 26.00 -14.64 -6.59
N LEU A 91 25.00 -13.75 -6.49
CA LEU A 91 24.27 -13.23 -7.66
C LEU A 91 23.99 -11.73 -7.52
N ARG A 92 24.31 -10.99 -8.58
CA ARG A 92 23.93 -9.59 -8.74
C ARG A 92 23.11 -9.45 -10.02
N LEU A 93 21.91 -8.89 -9.91
CA LEU A 93 21.10 -8.53 -11.08
C LEU A 93 20.98 -7.01 -11.18
N HIS A 94 21.18 -6.49 -12.38
CA HIS A 94 21.00 -5.08 -12.72
C HIS A 94 19.59 -4.84 -13.26
N LEU A 95 18.91 -3.85 -12.70
CA LEU A 95 17.58 -3.42 -13.12
C LEU A 95 17.64 -2.03 -13.76
N ARG A 96 16.73 -1.77 -14.69
CA ARG A 96 16.51 -0.44 -15.27
C ARG A 96 15.02 -0.11 -15.33
N GLY A 97 14.66 1.03 -14.74
CA GLY A 97 13.28 1.48 -14.69
C GLY A 97 12.74 1.86 -16.05
N THR A 98 11.55 1.36 -16.41
CA THR A 98 10.83 1.80 -17.61
C THR A 98 9.80 2.89 -17.30
N GLY A 99 9.38 3.02 -16.04
CA GLY A 99 8.44 4.08 -15.60
C GLY A 99 6.99 3.83 -16.01
N ASP A 100 6.62 2.59 -16.32
CA ASP A 100 5.25 2.24 -16.72
C ASP A 100 4.39 1.88 -15.51
N PHE A 101 3.67 2.87 -14.99
CA PHE A 101 2.81 2.69 -13.82
C PHE A 101 1.69 1.66 -14.04
N GLN A 102 1.12 1.58 -15.25
CA GLN A 102 0.02 0.66 -15.53
C GLN A 102 0.53 -0.77 -15.58
N GLN A 103 1.64 -1.01 -16.29
CA GLN A 103 2.28 -2.32 -16.33
C GLN A 103 2.76 -2.73 -14.92
N CYS A 104 3.27 -1.80 -14.13
CA CYS A 104 3.63 -2.07 -12.74
C CYS A 104 2.43 -2.61 -11.97
N ARG A 105 1.27 -1.93 -12.00
CA ARG A 105 0.05 -2.37 -11.32
C ARG A 105 -0.36 -3.80 -11.68
N GLU A 106 -0.36 -4.12 -12.98
CA GLU A 106 -0.71 -5.46 -13.48
C GLU A 106 0.26 -6.52 -12.94
N LEU A 107 1.56 -6.24 -12.92
CA LEU A 107 2.57 -7.15 -12.35
C LEU A 107 2.43 -7.37 -10.85
N LEU A 108 1.85 -6.43 -10.11
CA LEU A 108 1.68 -6.54 -8.66
C LEU A 108 0.41 -7.30 -8.24
N GLN A 109 -0.57 -7.49 -9.14
CA GLN A 109 -1.83 -8.17 -8.80
C GLN A 109 -1.64 -9.57 -8.20
N PRO A 110 -0.75 -10.44 -8.71
CA PRO A 110 -0.52 -11.75 -8.10
C PRO A 110 -0.02 -11.67 -6.64
N LEU A 111 0.67 -10.58 -6.26
CA LEU A 111 1.19 -10.41 -4.91
C LEU A 111 0.12 -10.11 -3.86
N LEU A 112 -1.10 -9.71 -4.29
CA LEU A 112 -2.26 -9.57 -3.41
C LEU A 112 -2.74 -10.92 -2.85
N ASN A 113 -2.35 -12.03 -3.49
CA ASN A 113 -2.72 -13.39 -3.13
C ASN A 113 -4.23 -13.57 -2.91
N ARG A 114 -5.04 -13.02 -3.82
CA ARG A 114 -6.51 -13.13 -3.73
C ARG A 114 -6.96 -14.55 -4.08
N THR A 115 -8.02 -14.98 -3.42
CA THR A 115 -8.73 -16.22 -3.73
C THR A 115 -10.04 -15.90 -4.46
N ASN A 116 -10.66 -16.91 -5.06
CA ASN A 116 -11.98 -16.78 -5.69
C ASN A 116 -13.13 -16.81 -4.68
N GLU A 117 -12.82 -16.83 -3.37
CA GLU A 117 -13.82 -16.90 -2.32
C GLU A 117 -14.59 -15.57 -2.20
N THR A 118 -15.90 -15.67 -2.01
CA THR A 118 -16.74 -14.50 -1.75
C THR A 118 -16.42 -13.90 -0.38
N GLN A 119 -16.54 -12.58 -0.27
CA GLN A 119 -16.25 -11.83 0.97
C GLN A 119 -14.82 -12.06 1.49
N SER A 120 -13.86 -12.13 0.58
CA SER A 120 -12.43 -12.23 0.89
C SER A 120 -11.64 -11.07 0.29
N SER A 121 -10.54 -10.73 0.95
CA SER A 121 -9.63 -9.64 0.57
C SER A 121 -8.23 -10.17 0.23
N LEU A 122 -7.19 -9.60 0.82
CA LEU A 122 -5.81 -10.07 0.66
C LEU A 122 -5.63 -11.44 1.30
N ASN A 123 -4.84 -12.31 0.67
CA ASN A 123 -4.54 -13.65 1.20
C ASN A 123 -5.77 -14.52 1.50
N GLY A 124 -6.91 -14.26 0.84
CA GLY A 124 -8.17 -14.96 1.09
C GLY A 124 -8.81 -14.67 2.45
N VAL A 125 -8.33 -13.68 3.20
CA VAL A 125 -8.88 -13.37 4.53
C VAL A 125 -10.27 -12.78 4.39
N PHE A 126 -11.19 -13.27 5.22
CA PHE A 126 -12.56 -12.76 5.31
C PHE A 126 -12.59 -11.25 5.49
N GLN A 127 -13.43 -10.57 4.71
CA GLN A 127 -13.74 -9.15 4.82
C GLN A 127 -15.27 -8.97 4.80
N PRO A 128 -15.85 -8.32 5.82
CA PRO A 128 -17.29 -8.06 5.83
C PRO A 128 -17.68 -7.13 4.68
N PRO A 129 -18.95 -7.20 4.21
CA PRO A 129 -19.43 -6.29 3.20
C PRO A 129 -19.37 -4.83 3.68
N LEU A 130 -18.89 -3.94 2.81
CA LEU A 130 -18.78 -2.51 3.07
C LEU A 130 -19.90 -1.74 2.36
N GLN A 131 -20.55 -0.82 3.08
CA GLN A 131 -21.53 0.10 2.50
C GLN A 131 -20.81 1.34 1.93
N PHE A 132 -20.23 1.20 0.74
CA PHE A 132 -19.40 2.25 0.15
C PHE A 132 -20.09 3.61 -0.01
N HIS A 133 -21.41 3.65 -0.23
CA HIS A 133 -22.15 4.91 -0.38
C HIS A 133 -22.36 5.66 0.95
N ASN A 134 -22.21 4.97 2.08
CA ASN A 134 -22.45 5.52 3.42
C ASN A 134 -21.31 5.11 4.37
N SER A 135 -20.08 5.38 3.95
CA SER A 135 -18.88 5.14 4.75
C SER A 135 -17.82 6.18 4.41
N GLU A 136 -16.92 6.38 5.36
CA GLU A 136 -15.72 7.21 5.24
C GLU A 136 -14.52 6.46 5.83
N PHE A 137 -13.33 6.67 5.26
CA PHE A 137 -12.10 6.05 5.73
C PHE A 137 -10.96 7.05 5.77
N TYR A 138 -10.06 6.85 6.74
CA TYR A 138 -8.77 7.52 6.79
C TYR A 138 -7.65 6.57 6.36
N GLY A 139 -6.81 7.04 5.44
CA GLY A 139 -5.62 6.35 4.97
C GLY A 139 -4.36 6.94 5.61
N PHE A 140 -3.71 6.19 6.49
CA PHE A 140 -2.48 6.61 7.17
C PHE A 140 -1.22 6.03 6.52
N SER A 141 -0.05 6.51 6.95
CA SER A 141 1.25 5.99 6.55
C SER A 141 1.43 5.99 5.02
N GLU A 142 1.65 4.84 4.36
CA GLU A 142 1.88 4.81 2.91
C GLU A 142 0.72 5.35 2.08
N PHE A 143 -0.52 5.37 2.59
CA PHE A 143 -1.62 6.06 1.93
C PHE A 143 -1.37 7.56 1.82
N TYR A 144 -0.86 8.17 2.89
CA TYR A 144 -0.47 9.57 2.92
C TYR A 144 0.85 9.80 2.18
N TYR A 145 1.89 9.00 2.45
CA TYR A 145 3.20 9.23 1.85
C TYR A 145 3.19 9.08 0.33
N CYS A 146 2.41 8.13 -0.21
CA CYS A 146 2.29 7.97 -1.66
C CYS A 146 1.49 9.09 -2.32
N THR A 147 0.62 9.79 -1.60
CA THR A 147 -0.17 10.90 -2.15
C THR A 147 0.47 12.26 -1.91
N GLU A 148 1.22 12.44 -0.82
CA GLU A 148 1.75 13.74 -0.41
C GLU A 148 3.23 13.95 -0.73
N ASP A 149 4.12 13.00 -0.40
CA ASP A 149 5.57 13.26 -0.32
C ASP A 149 6.12 13.86 -1.61
N VAL A 150 5.73 13.28 -2.75
CA VAL A 150 6.22 13.68 -4.08
C VAL A 150 5.12 14.09 -5.05
N LEU A 151 3.88 13.62 -4.84
CA LEU A 151 2.73 13.98 -5.68
C LEU A 151 1.98 15.22 -5.16
N ARG A 152 2.25 15.65 -3.92
CA ARG A 152 1.72 16.88 -3.29
C ARG A 152 0.18 16.97 -3.38
N MET A 153 -0.49 15.84 -3.15
CA MET A 153 -1.94 15.71 -3.25
C MET A 153 -2.56 14.89 -2.11
N GLY A 154 -1.97 14.97 -0.91
CA GLY A 154 -2.56 14.39 0.29
C GLY A 154 -3.94 15.00 0.62
N GLY A 155 -4.66 14.38 1.56
CA GLY A 155 -6.05 14.73 1.86
C GLY A 155 -7.03 13.87 1.05
N ASP A 156 -8.07 14.48 0.49
CA ASP A 156 -9.16 13.77 -0.18
C ASP A 156 -8.66 13.02 -1.42
N TYR A 157 -8.82 11.70 -1.40
CA TYR A 157 -8.33 10.81 -2.44
C TYR A 157 -9.26 10.80 -3.65
N SER A 158 -8.66 10.86 -4.84
CA SER A 158 -9.33 10.65 -6.12
C SER A 158 -8.50 9.72 -6.98
N ALA A 159 -9.04 8.54 -7.30
CA ALA A 159 -8.34 7.53 -8.09
C ALA A 159 -7.87 8.08 -9.45
N ALA A 160 -8.70 8.89 -10.12
CA ALA A 160 -8.36 9.49 -11.41
C ALA A 160 -7.20 10.50 -11.32
N ARG A 161 -7.22 11.38 -10.30
CA ARG A 161 -6.12 12.35 -10.10
C ARG A 161 -4.84 11.65 -9.67
N PHE A 162 -4.97 10.67 -8.78
CA PHE A 162 -3.84 9.93 -8.23
C PHE A 162 -3.14 9.09 -9.31
N THR A 163 -3.90 8.31 -10.09
CA THR A 163 -3.33 7.48 -11.16
C THR A 163 -2.62 8.33 -12.21
N LYS A 164 -3.20 9.47 -12.60
CA LYS A 164 -2.54 10.41 -13.52
C LYS A 164 -1.24 10.95 -12.94
N ALA A 165 -1.25 11.47 -11.71
CA ALA A 165 -0.06 12.01 -11.07
C ALA A 165 1.05 10.95 -10.89
N ALA A 166 0.67 9.74 -10.51
CA ALA A 166 1.61 8.62 -10.39
C ALA A 166 2.19 8.19 -11.74
N GLN A 167 1.37 8.13 -12.80
CA GLN A 167 1.83 7.87 -14.18
C GLN A 167 2.85 8.92 -14.63
N ASP A 168 2.52 10.21 -14.47
CA ASP A 168 3.38 11.33 -14.87
C ASP A 168 4.70 11.31 -14.09
N TYR A 169 4.65 11.02 -12.78
CA TYR A 169 5.83 10.87 -11.95
C TYR A 169 6.73 9.72 -12.44
N CYS A 170 6.15 8.54 -12.70
CA CYS A 170 6.92 7.36 -13.10
C CYS A 170 7.52 7.47 -14.49
N ALA A 171 6.82 8.10 -15.43
CA ALA A 171 7.31 8.35 -16.77
C ALA A 171 8.42 9.43 -16.82
N THR A 172 8.58 10.22 -15.75
CA THR A 172 9.65 11.22 -15.64
C THR A 172 11.01 10.54 -15.48
N ARG A 173 12.00 10.98 -16.24
CA ARG A 173 13.38 10.47 -16.15
C ARG A 173 13.94 10.65 -14.76
N TRP A 174 14.65 9.64 -14.26
CA TRP A 174 15.28 9.62 -12.94
C TRP A 174 16.17 10.83 -12.69
N SER A 175 16.96 11.26 -13.68
CA SER A 175 17.81 12.46 -13.56
C SER A 175 17.01 13.73 -13.23
N VAL A 176 15.85 13.90 -13.88
CA VAL A 176 14.95 15.05 -13.65
C VAL A 176 14.30 14.95 -12.28
N LEU A 177 13.90 13.74 -11.84
CA LEU A 177 13.37 13.54 -10.49
C LEU A 177 14.39 13.91 -9.42
N ARG A 178 15.66 13.53 -9.60
CA ARG A 178 16.73 13.94 -8.67
C ARG A 178 16.98 15.43 -8.67
N GLU A 179 17.02 16.08 -9.83
CA GLU A 179 17.20 17.53 -9.92
C GLU A 179 16.08 18.26 -9.15
N ARG A 180 14.82 17.82 -9.31
CA ARG A 180 13.68 18.37 -8.55
C ARG A 180 13.82 18.17 -7.04
N PHE A 181 14.38 17.04 -6.62
CA PHE A 181 14.65 16.76 -5.21
C PHE A 181 15.76 17.64 -4.64
N GLU A 182 16.88 17.79 -5.36
CA GLU A 182 17.98 18.67 -4.97
C GLU A 182 17.53 20.15 -4.88
N ARG A 183 16.51 20.53 -5.65
CA ARG A 183 15.86 21.85 -5.59
C ARG A 183 14.78 22.01 -4.52
N GLY A 184 14.49 20.97 -3.74
CA GLY A 184 13.50 21.02 -2.66
C GLY A 184 12.04 21.08 -3.13
N LEU A 185 11.71 20.51 -4.30
CA LEU A 185 10.33 20.53 -4.83
C LEU A 185 9.37 19.59 -4.08
N TYR A 186 9.91 18.60 -3.37
CA TYR A 186 9.13 17.58 -2.66
C TYR A 186 8.97 17.90 -1.17
N ALA A 187 8.15 17.12 -0.47
CA ALA A 187 7.95 17.30 0.96
C ALA A 187 9.29 17.18 1.72
N PRO A 188 9.50 17.94 2.82
CA PRO A 188 10.78 17.95 3.53
C PRO A 188 11.25 16.59 4.08
N HIS A 189 10.32 15.66 4.28
CA HIS A 189 10.59 14.31 4.80
C HIS A 189 10.72 13.25 3.70
N ALA A 190 10.53 13.62 2.43
CA ALA A 190 10.82 12.72 1.32
C ALA A 190 12.33 12.53 1.24
N ASP A 191 12.79 11.29 1.13
CA ASP A 191 14.19 10.93 0.94
C ASP A 191 14.44 10.26 -0.42
N LEU A 192 15.69 9.91 -0.71
CA LEU A 192 16.03 9.21 -1.96
C LEU A 192 15.32 7.85 -2.10
N HIS A 193 15.02 7.19 -0.98
CA HIS A 193 14.29 5.93 -0.97
C HIS A 193 12.83 6.15 -1.40
N ARG A 194 12.15 7.16 -0.85
CA ARG A 194 10.81 7.60 -1.28
C ARG A 194 10.82 7.93 -2.76
N LEU A 195 11.78 8.73 -3.22
CA LEU A 195 11.89 9.10 -4.63
C LEU A 195 11.98 7.88 -5.56
N LYS A 196 12.84 6.93 -5.20
CA LYS A 196 13.13 5.75 -6.03
C LYS A 196 11.97 4.76 -6.05
N PHE A 197 11.34 4.52 -4.91
CA PHE A 197 10.31 3.48 -4.77
C PHE A 197 8.87 4.01 -4.80
N GLN A 198 8.68 5.31 -5.04
CA GLN A 198 7.35 5.91 -5.17
C GLN A 198 6.47 5.18 -6.18
N CYS A 199 7.02 4.82 -7.35
CA CYS A 199 6.27 4.16 -8.42
C CYS A 199 5.68 2.82 -7.97
N PHE A 200 6.54 1.95 -7.45
CA PHE A 200 6.14 0.68 -6.85
C PHE A 200 5.11 0.89 -5.73
N LYS A 201 5.40 1.75 -4.77
CA LYS A 201 4.54 1.94 -3.59
C LYS A 201 3.18 2.54 -3.93
N SER A 202 3.13 3.45 -4.90
CA SER A 202 1.88 4.03 -5.42
C SER A 202 1.03 2.98 -6.13
N ALA A 203 1.65 2.14 -6.95
CA ALA A 203 0.95 1.05 -7.64
C ALA A 203 0.45 0.01 -6.63
N TRP A 204 1.27 -0.33 -5.63
CA TRP A 204 0.90 -1.25 -4.56
C TRP A 204 -0.25 -0.70 -3.71
N MET A 205 -0.20 0.57 -3.30
CA MET A 205 -1.29 1.23 -2.58
C MET A 205 -2.60 1.17 -3.37
N PHE A 206 -2.54 1.49 -4.67
CA PHE A 206 -3.70 1.42 -5.56
C PHE A 206 -4.28 0.01 -5.62
N GLU A 207 -3.44 -0.99 -5.89
CA GLU A 207 -3.89 -2.38 -6.05
C GLU A 207 -4.41 -2.96 -4.73
N VAL A 208 -3.77 -2.67 -3.60
CA VAL A 208 -4.27 -3.06 -2.27
C VAL A 208 -5.64 -2.44 -2.00
N PHE A 209 -5.82 -1.15 -2.26
CA PHE A 209 -7.07 -0.46 -1.96
C PHE A 209 -8.22 -0.89 -2.88
N HIS A 210 -8.01 -0.81 -4.19
CA HIS A 210 -9.08 -1.02 -5.18
C HIS A 210 -9.28 -2.49 -5.56
N ARG A 211 -8.22 -3.30 -5.56
CA ARG A 211 -8.33 -4.72 -5.91
C ARG A 211 -8.23 -5.63 -4.69
N GLY A 212 -7.44 -5.28 -3.67
CA GLY A 212 -7.35 -6.06 -2.42
C GLY A 212 -8.60 -5.92 -1.57
N PHE A 213 -8.88 -4.70 -1.10
CA PHE A 213 -10.04 -4.38 -0.26
C PHE A 213 -11.32 -4.11 -1.05
N SER A 214 -11.24 -4.13 -2.39
CA SER A 214 -12.36 -3.99 -3.31
C SER A 214 -13.10 -2.64 -3.20
N PHE A 215 -12.40 -1.56 -2.82
CA PHE A 215 -12.98 -0.22 -2.89
C PHE A 215 -13.19 0.20 -4.35
N PRO A 216 -14.35 0.75 -4.73
CA PRO A 216 -14.57 1.20 -6.09
C PRO A 216 -13.64 2.37 -6.43
N GLU A 217 -13.20 2.48 -7.68
CA GLU A 217 -12.36 3.60 -8.14
C GLU A 217 -13.09 4.95 -8.06
N SER A 218 -14.43 4.93 -8.03
CA SER A 218 -15.28 6.10 -7.80
C SER A 218 -15.43 6.48 -6.32
N TYR A 219 -14.83 5.73 -5.39
CA TYR A 219 -14.94 6.02 -3.96
C TYR A 219 -14.32 7.37 -3.61
N GLY A 220 -15.14 8.32 -3.17
CA GLY A 220 -14.73 9.70 -2.88
C GLY A 220 -14.52 10.01 -1.39
N SER A 221 -14.79 9.06 -0.50
CA SER A 221 -14.79 9.28 0.97
C SER A 221 -13.55 8.70 1.65
N LEU A 222 -12.42 8.58 0.94
CA LEU A 222 -11.12 8.27 1.51
C LEU A 222 -10.33 9.56 1.71
N ARG A 223 -9.89 9.82 2.94
CA ARG A 223 -8.98 10.92 3.26
C ARG A 223 -7.62 10.38 3.70
N THR A 224 -6.57 10.75 2.99
CA THR A 224 -5.20 10.41 3.37
C THR A 224 -4.66 11.45 4.35
N ALA A 225 -4.04 11.03 5.44
CA ALA A 225 -3.57 11.93 6.47
C ALA A 225 -2.39 11.35 7.26
N LEU A 226 -1.49 12.23 7.71
CA LEU A 226 -0.49 11.90 8.72
C LEU A 226 -1.03 12.08 10.14
N GLN A 227 -1.91 13.06 10.32
CA GLN A 227 -2.45 13.52 11.60
C GLN A 227 -3.92 13.88 11.46
N VAL A 228 -4.66 13.85 12.57
CA VAL A 228 -6.05 14.30 12.65
C VAL A 228 -6.11 15.45 13.66
N TYR A 229 -6.60 16.62 13.22
CA TYR A 229 -6.58 17.86 14.00
C TYR A 229 -5.18 18.21 14.54
N ASP A 230 -4.18 18.16 13.66
CA ASP A 230 -2.75 18.46 13.95
C ASP A 230 -2.15 17.64 15.09
N LYS A 231 -2.73 16.46 15.34
CA LYS A 231 -2.26 15.49 16.33
C LYS A 231 -2.15 14.12 15.70
N GLU A 232 -1.06 13.44 16.05
CA GLU A 232 -0.90 12.03 15.71
C GLU A 232 -2.02 11.20 16.36
N VAL A 233 -2.55 10.24 15.62
CA VAL A 233 -3.60 9.32 16.12
C VAL A 233 -2.99 8.37 17.14
N GLN A 234 -3.34 8.55 18.41
CA GLN A 234 -2.81 7.75 19.52
C GLN A 234 -3.72 6.55 19.80
N TRP A 235 -3.25 5.33 19.52
CA TRP A 235 -3.99 4.12 19.89
C TRP A 235 -4.10 3.95 21.42
N THR A 236 -3.13 4.47 22.16
CA THR A 236 -3.12 4.49 23.63
C THR A 236 -4.28 5.31 24.20
N LEU A 237 -4.75 6.34 23.48
CA LEU A 237 -5.92 7.13 23.86
C LEU A 237 -7.20 6.26 23.84
N GLY A 238 -7.37 5.42 22.81
CA GLY A 238 -8.47 4.46 22.75
C GLY A 238 -8.41 3.44 23.89
N ALA A 239 -7.20 2.97 24.23
CA ALA A 239 -7.00 2.04 25.34
C ALA A 239 -7.40 2.64 26.69
N ILE A 240 -6.95 3.86 27.01
CA ILE A 240 -7.34 4.51 28.27
C ILE A 240 -8.85 4.78 28.30
N LEU A 241 -9.43 5.32 27.21
CA LEU A 241 -10.86 5.59 27.11
C LEU A 241 -11.71 4.35 27.38
N TYR A 242 -11.37 3.22 26.76
CA TYR A 242 -12.07 1.96 26.94
C TYR A 242 -11.94 1.42 28.38
N ARG A 243 -10.74 1.50 28.97
CA ARG A 243 -10.46 0.99 30.32
C ARG A 243 -11.10 1.84 31.41
N THR A 244 -11.33 3.13 31.16
CA THR A 244 -11.94 4.06 32.12
C THR A 244 -13.44 4.30 31.89
N ARG A 245 -14.09 3.56 30.99
CA ARG A 245 -15.49 3.83 30.57
C ARG A 245 -16.54 3.82 31.69
N PHE A 246 -16.25 3.17 32.82
CA PHE A 246 -17.16 3.09 33.98
C PHE A 246 -16.98 4.22 35.00
N LEU A 247 -15.97 5.08 34.86
CA LEU A 247 -15.76 6.20 35.79
C LEU A 247 -16.97 7.17 35.90
N PRO A 248 -17.80 7.38 34.87
CA PRO A 248 -18.98 8.25 34.96
C PRO A 248 -20.15 7.70 35.80
N LEU A 249 -20.15 6.42 36.22
CA LEU A 249 -21.20 5.83 37.05
C LEU A 249 -21.20 6.32 38.52
N ARG A 250 -20.54 7.44 38.81
CA ARG A 250 -20.48 8.03 40.15
C ARG A 250 -21.72 8.85 40.47
#